data_AF-A0A443RFT0-F1
#
_entry.id   AF-A0A443RFT0-F1
#
_cell.length_a   1.000
_cell.length_b   1.000
_cell.length_c   1.000
_cell.angle_alpha   90.00
_cell.angle_beta   90.00
_cell.angle_gamma   90.00
#
_symmetry.space_group_name_H-M   'P 1'
#
loop_
_entity.id
_entity.type
_entity.pdbx_description
1 polymer ?
#
loop_
_entity_poly.entity_id
_entity_poly.type
_entity_poly.pdbx_seq_one_letter_code
_entity_poly.pdbx_strand_id
1 'polypeptide(L)'
;MLSMIVLKRVRCIDGLGCFHSEWPFFDPPFRIISLIPEARETINTTFALFTRRNRFHPQYLKAEFNNIKRSAFSARKSTIFLVHGFYYNNFAGSYQQPLFSKITQSLLDLNDCNVIMTEWGNGATTWYHQSVANTRVVGAEVAFLINFLIKNFNAIAESFRIIGHSLGAHIAGYAGERVRNLGRITALDPAKPSFDNTQPNVRLDHNDALFVDVIHTNSPNLLKLGITSIILSLKIKNLK
;
A
#
# COMPACT_ATOMS: atom_id res chain seq x y z
N MET A 1 -13.50 -22.37 -32.14
CA MET A 1 -14.37 -21.26 -31.74
C MET A 1 -14.20 -21.05 -30.24
N LEU A 2 -13.20 -20.25 -29.82
CA LEU A 2 -13.02 -19.93 -28.40
C LEU A 2 -14.21 -19.08 -27.98
N SER A 3 -15.05 -19.64 -27.11
CA SER A 3 -16.05 -18.87 -26.37
C SER A 3 -15.32 -17.73 -25.65
N MET A 4 -15.59 -16.49 -26.08
CA MET A 4 -15.23 -15.30 -25.33
C MET A 4 -15.99 -15.36 -24.01
N ILE A 5 -15.37 -15.95 -22.99
CA ILE A 5 -15.75 -15.71 -21.60
C ILE A 5 -15.83 -14.19 -21.47
N VAL A 6 -17.01 -13.68 -21.17
CA VAL A 6 -17.21 -12.27 -20.82
C VAL A 6 -16.46 -12.05 -19.49
N LEU A 7 -15.16 -11.80 -19.57
CA LEU A 7 -14.36 -11.29 -18.47
C LEU A 7 -15.00 -9.95 -18.09
N LYS A 8 -15.55 -9.86 -16.87
CA LYS A 8 -16.02 -8.58 -16.34
C LYS A 8 -14.94 -7.53 -16.60
N ARG A 9 -15.33 -6.39 -17.18
CA ARG A 9 -14.39 -5.31 -17.55
C ARG A 9 -14.29 -4.20 -16.51
N VAL A 10 -15.22 -4.20 -15.56
CA VAL A 10 -15.28 -3.21 -14.48
C VAL A 10 -15.87 -3.84 -13.21
N ARG A 11 -15.39 -3.40 -12.04
CA ARG A 11 -16.02 -3.59 -10.74
C ARG A 11 -16.05 -2.26 -10.01
N CYS A 12 -17.23 -1.82 -9.57
CA CYS A 12 -17.37 -0.67 -8.69
C CYS A 12 -17.56 -1.14 -7.25
N ILE A 13 -16.84 -0.52 -6.32
CA ILE A 13 -16.91 -0.80 -4.89
C ILE A 13 -17.31 0.50 -4.19
N ASP A 14 -18.33 0.41 -3.34
CA ASP A 14 -18.88 1.60 -2.68
C ASP A 14 -17.82 2.34 -1.85
N GLY A 15 -17.77 3.66 -2.01
CA GLY A 15 -16.73 4.53 -1.43
C GLY A 15 -15.33 4.43 -2.04
N LEU A 16 -15.03 3.46 -2.91
CA LEU A 16 -13.70 3.30 -3.55
C LEU A 16 -13.68 3.64 -5.05
N GLY A 17 -14.84 3.69 -5.69
CA GLY A 17 -14.98 3.92 -7.12
C GLY A 17 -14.89 2.64 -7.95
N CYS A 18 -14.57 2.79 -9.24
CA CYS A 18 -14.60 1.71 -10.22
C CYS A 18 -13.19 1.29 -10.68
N PHE A 19 -13.01 -0.01 -10.82
CA PHE A 19 -11.76 -0.65 -11.21
C PHE A 19 -11.96 -1.36 -12.55
N HIS A 20 -11.20 -0.92 -13.56
CA HIS A 20 -11.27 -1.44 -14.92
C HIS A 20 -10.11 -2.39 -15.22
N SER A 21 -10.33 -3.43 -16.01
CA SER A 21 -9.26 -4.31 -16.51
C SER A 21 -8.69 -3.86 -17.86
N GLU A 22 -9.20 -2.78 -18.44
CA GLU A 22 -8.74 -2.20 -19.71
C GLU A 22 -7.48 -1.34 -19.52
N TRP A 23 -7.03 -0.69 -20.59
CA TRP A 23 -5.93 0.28 -20.55
C TRP A 23 -6.18 1.34 -19.46
N PRO A 24 -5.16 1.74 -18.66
CA PRO A 24 -3.75 1.37 -18.77
C PRO A 24 -3.36 0.10 -17.99
N PHE A 25 -4.30 -0.59 -17.35
CA PHE A 25 -4.01 -1.80 -16.58
C PHE A 25 -3.84 -3.04 -17.46
N PHE A 26 -4.38 -3.02 -18.67
CA PHE A 26 -3.99 -3.91 -19.76
C PHE A 26 -3.11 -3.15 -20.74
N ASP A 27 -1.83 -3.50 -20.76
CA ASP A 27 -0.79 -2.85 -21.57
C ASP A 27 0.13 -3.93 -22.12
N PRO A 28 -0.22 -4.62 -23.23
CA PRO A 28 0.44 -5.85 -23.68
C PRO A 28 1.99 -5.83 -23.71
N PRO A 29 2.66 -4.72 -24.06
CA PRO A 29 4.12 -4.60 -23.93
C PRO A 29 4.68 -4.80 -22.52
N PHE A 30 3.93 -4.44 -21.47
CA PHE A 30 4.45 -4.35 -20.09
C PHE A 30 3.59 -5.10 -19.05
N ARG A 31 2.33 -5.40 -19.37
CA ARG A 31 1.32 -6.06 -18.53
C ARG A 31 0.27 -6.76 -19.40
N ILE A 32 0.58 -7.99 -19.80
CA ILE A 32 -0.29 -8.82 -20.64
C ILE A 32 -1.48 -9.45 -19.90
N ILE A 33 -1.37 -9.63 -18.57
CA ILE A 33 -2.46 -10.16 -17.74
C ILE A 33 -3.04 -9.01 -16.91
N SER A 34 -4.29 -8.66 -17.19
CA SER A 34 -5.05 -7.66 -16.45
C SER A 34 -6.36 -8.27 -15.96
N LEU A 35 -6.47 -8.40 -14.64
CA LEU A 35 -7.65 -8.95 -13.98
C LEU A 35 -8.43 -7.84 -13.29
N ILE A 36 -9.72 -8.10 -13.09
CA ILE A 36 -10.54 -7.28 -12.20
C ILE A 36 -10.16 -7.60 -10.76
N PRO A 37 -9.94 -6.59 -9.90
CA PRO A 37 -9.73 -6.83 -8.48
C PRO A 37 -10.89 -7.62 -7.87
N GLU A 38 -10.60 -8.43 -6.87
CA GLU A 38 -11.62 -9.12 -6.08
C GLU A 38 -12.49 -8.12 -5.29
N ALA A 39 -13.60 -8.61 -4.74
CA ALA A 39 -14.47 -7.78 -3.92
C ALA A 39 -13.79 -7.38 -2.60
N ARG A 40 -14.26 -6.29 -2.00
CA ARG A 40 -13.78 -5.79 -0.70
C ARG A 40 -13.82 -6.88 0.37
N GLU A 41 -14.88 -7.66 0.40
CA GLU A 41 -15.11 -8.74 1.38
C GLU A 41 -14.16 -9.93 1.15
N THR A 42 -13.77 -10.18 -0.10
CA THR A 42 -12.82 -11.23 -0.46
C THR A 42 -11.40 -10.84 -0.05
N ILE A 43 -10.99 -9.61 -0.37
CA ILE A 43 -9.66 -9.07 -0.02
C ILE A 43 -9.54 -8.86 1.50
N ASN A 44 -10.64 -8.45 2.15
CA ASN A 44 -10.78 -8.25 3.59
C ASN A 44 -9.65 -7.40 4.19
N THR A 45 -9.44 -6.20 3.63
CA THR A 45 -8.42 -5.27 4.14
C THR A 45 -8.77 -4.80 5.54
N THR A 46 -7.83 -4.92 6.48
CA THR A 46 -7.99 -4.42 7.86
C THR A 46 -6.81 -3.55 8.29
N PHE A 47 -7.06 -2.66 9.24
CA PHE A 47 -6.10 -1.65 9.69
C PHE A 47 -5.82 -1.81 11.18
N ALA A 48 -4.68 -2.41 11.52
CA ALA A 48 -4.28 -2.65 12.90
C ALA A 48 -3.45 -1.48 13.43
N LEU A 49 -4.02 -0.68 14.33
CA LEU A 49 -3.35 0.46 14.97
C LEU A 49 -2.52 0.02 16.18
N PHE A 50 -1.25 0.38 16.14
CA PHE A 50 -0.30 0.33 17.24
C PHE A 50 0.14 1.75 17.62
N THR A 51 0.23 1.98 18.92
CA THR A 51 0.80 3.20 19.51
C THR A 51 1.67 2.81 20.70
N ARG A 52 2.40 3.77 21.29
CA ARG A 52 3.11 3.54 22.56
C ARG A 52 2.19 3.04 23.70
N ARG A 53 0.88 3.31 23.64
CA ARG A 53 -0.11 2.86 24.64
C ARG A 53 -0.56 1.42 24.46
N ASN A 54 -0.43 0.88 23.24
CA ASN A 54 -0.94 -0.45 22.88
C ASN A 54 0.03 -1.15 21.92
N ARG A 55 1.29 -1.31 22.36
CA ARG A 55 2.40 -1.74 21.49
C ARG A 55 2.25 -3.17 20.96
N PHE A 56 1.63 -4.06 21.74
CA PHE A 56 1.55 -5.49 21.43
C PHE A 56 0.14 -5.95 21.06
N HIS A 57 -0.87 -5.14 21.36
CA HIS A 57 -2.28 -5.46 21.13
C HIS A 57 -2.90 -4.36 20.26
N PRO A 58 -3.04 -4.58 18.95
CA PRO A 58 -3.55 -3.56 18.07
C PRO A 58 -5.02 -3.28 18.32
N GLN A 59 -5.45 -2.07 17.96
CA GLN A 59 -6.86 -1.73 17.83
C GLN A 59 -7.21 -1.64 16.35
N TYR A 60 -8.26 -2.35 15.92
CA TYR A 60 -8.65 -2.34 14.53
C TYR A 60 -9.46 -1.09 14.19
N LEU A 61 -8.93 -0.32 13.24
CA LEU A 61 -9.56 0.91 12.75
C LEU A 61 -10.54 0.59 11.63
N LYS A 62 -11.72 1.21 11.73
CA LYS A 62 -12.71 1.33 10.66
C LYS A 62 -12.90 2.81 10.38
N ALA A 63 -13.25 3.15 9.14
CA ALA A 63 -13.61 4.52 8.74
C ALA A 63 -14.98 4.93 9.31
N GLU A 64 -15.09 4.89 10.63
CA GLU A 64 -16.29 5.16 11.42
C GLU A 64 -15.89 6.06 12.60
N PHE A 65 -16.62 7.15 12.82
CA PHE A 65 -16.22 8.18 13.78
C PHE A 65 -16.04 7.62 15.20
N ASN A 66 -16.99 6.81 15.67
CA ASN A 66 -16.94 6.24 17.02
C ASN A 66 -15.82 5.19 17.17
N ASN A 67 -15.48 4.45 16.12
CA ASN A 67 -14.37 3.50 16.14
C ASN A 67 -13.03 4.24 16.33
N ILE A 68 -12.77 5.27 15.50
CA ILE A 68 -11.54 6.07 15.61
C ILE A 68 -11.47 6.81 16.95
N LYS A 69 -12.57 7.44 17.40
CA LYS A 69 -12.63 8.20 18.65
C LYS A 69 -12.33 7.35 19.90
N ARG A 70 -12.72 6.07 19.90
CA ARG A 70 -12.47 5.13 21.00
C ARG A 70 -11.09 4.47 20.94
N SER A 71 -10.38 4.63 19.82
CA SER A 71 -9.05 4.07 19.64
C SER A 71 -7.96 4.94 20.27
N ALA A 72 -6.73 4.45 20.22
CA ALA A 72 -5.54 5.14 20.64
C ALA A 72 -5.02 6.14 19.59
N PHE A 73 -5.70 6.30 18.44
CA PHE A 73 -5.29 7.19 17.37
C PHE A 73 -5.20 8.64 17.86
N SER A 74 -4.20 9.36 17.38
CA SER A 74 -4.07 10.80 17.61
C SER A 74 -3.73 11.54 16.32
N ALA A 75 -4.64 12.39 15.85
CA ALA A 75 -4.43 13.22 14.66
C ALA A 75 -3.28 14.23 14.81
N ARG A 76 -2.84 14.51 16.05
CA ARG A 76 -1.69 15.39 16.34
C ARG A 76 -0.34 14.71 16.10
N LYS A 77 -0.33 13.38 15.94
CA LYS A 77 0.88 12.58 15.75
C LYS A 77 1.02 12.19 14.28
N SER A 78 2.27 12.05 13.84
CA SER A 78 2.55 11.43 12.54
C SER A 78 1.97 10.02 12.48
N THR A 79 1.51 9.64 11.30
CA THR A 79 0.86 8.34 11.09
C THR A 79 1.60 7.58 10.00
N ILE A 80 2.10 6.40 10.35
CA ILE A 80 2.88 5.54 9.46
C ILE A 80 2.05 4.31 9.13
N PHE A 81 1.64 4.19 7.87
CA PHE A 81 1.08 2.96 7.34
C PHE A 81 2.20 1.99 6.97
N LEU A 82 2.11 0.74 7.44
CA LEU A 82 2.98 -0.35 7.04
C LEU A 82 2.19 -1.30 6.15
N VAL A 83 2.65 -1.53 4.92
CA VAL A 83 1.93 -2.31 3.91
C VAL A 83 2.82 -3.44 3.41
N HIS A 84 2.39 -4.67 3.68
CA HIS A 84 3.11 -5.85 3.21
C HIS A 84 2.89 -6.14 1.72
N GLY A 85 3.68 -7.07 1.19
CA GLY A 85 3.63 -7.50 -0.20
C GLY A 85 2.92 -8.83 -0.42
N PHE A 86 3.29 -9.50 -1.51
CA PHE A 86 2.83 -10.84 -1.86
C PHE A 86 3.33 -11.89 -0.86
N TYR A 87 2.50 -12.89 -0.56
CA TYR A 87 2.89 -14.05 0.25
C TYR A 87 2.46 -15.34 -0.47
N TYR A 88 3.30 -16.37 -0.47
CA TYR A 88 2.96 -17.66 -1.10
C TYR A 88 2.24 -18.62 -0.15
N ASN A 89 2.38 -18.43 1.16
CA ASN A 89 1.76 -19.28 2.18
C ASN A 89 0.84 -18.43 3.06
N ASN A 90 -0.27 -19.01 3.51
CA ASN A 90 -1.25 -18.43 4.45
C ASN A 90 -0.63 -18.23 5.85
N PHE A 91 0.37 -17.37 5.93
CA PHE A 91 0.87 -16.90 7.21
C PHE A 91 -0.24 -16.08 7.87
N ALA A 92 -0.55 -16.46 9.11
CA ALA A 92 -1.38 -15.69 10.01
C ALA A 92 -0.87 -14.23 10.00
N GLY A 93 -1.80 -13.26 9.98
CA GLY A 93 -1.65 -11.86 9.52
C GLY A 93 -0.27 -11.19 9.68
N SER A 94 0.01 -10.22 8.83
CA SER A 94 1.26 -9.48 8.71
C SER A 94 1.90 -9.05 10.04
N TYR A 95 1.13 -8.57 11.02
CA TYR A 95 1.67 -8.23 12.36
C TYR A 95 2.17 -9.43 13.19
N GLN A 96 1.68 -10.65 12.92
CA GLN A 96 2.14 -11.89 13.55
C GLN A 96 3.49 -12.35 12.95
N GLN A 97 3.92 -11.74 11.84
CA GLN A 97 5.25 -11.94 11.30
C GLN A 97 6.29 -11.20 12.16
N PRO A 98 7.35 -11.89 12.62
CA PRO A 98 8.37 -11.29 13.49
C PRO A 98 9.00 -10.02 12.91
N LEU A 99 9.18 -9.95 11.59
CA LEU A 99 9.76 -8.79 10.92
C LEU A 99 8.89 -7.53 11.06
N PHE A 100 7.60 -7.62 10.74
CA PHE A 100 6.67 -6.48 10.78
C PHE A 100 6.37 -6.04 12.21
N SER A 101 6.31 -6.99 13.15
CA SER A 101 6.27 -6.69 14.58
C SER A 101 7.51 -5.90 15.02
N LYS A 102 8.72 -6.36 14.66
CA LYS A 102 9.98 -5.68 14.99
C LYS A 102 10.07 -4.28 14.38
N ILE A 103 9.65 -4.10 13.12
CA ILE A 103 9.58 -2.78 12.48
C ILE A 103 8.62 -1.86 13.25
N THR A 104 7.44 -2.36 13.60
CA THR A 104 6.43 -1.60 14.36
C THR A 104 6.98 -1.16 15.72
N GLN A 105 7.60 -2.07 16.49
CA GLN A 105 8.22 -1.72 17.77
C GLN A 105 9.30 -0.66 17.60
N SER A 106 10.20 -0.84 16.62
CA SER A 106 11.30 0.09 16.35
C SER A 106 10.79 1.48 15.99
N LEU A 107 9.74 1.59 15.18
CA LEU A 107 9.12 2.87 14.83
C LEU A 107 8.55 3.58 16.06
N LEU A 108 7.89 2.82 16.95
CA LEU A 108 7.33 3.34 18.19
C LEU A 108 8.40 3.68 19.24
N ASP A 109 9.56 3.02 19.23
CA ASP A 109 10.71 3.38 20.07
C ASP A 109 11.27 4.73 19.63
N LEU A 110 11.51 4.87 18.32
CA LEU A 110 12.10 6.07 17.74
C LEU A 110 11.16 7.29 17.72
N ASN A 111 9.84 7.08 17.60
CA ASN A 111 8.87 8.16 17.43
C ASN A 111 7.62 7.94 18.27
N ASP A 112 7.07 9.03 18.84
CA ASP A 112 5.71 9.00 19.38
C ASP A 112 4.69 9.20 18.24
N CYS A 113 4.36 8.10 17.55
CA CYS A 113 3.54 8.11 16.34
C CYS A 113 2.38 7.11 16.41
N ASN A 114 1.48 7.20 15.43
CA ASN A 114 0.53 6.13 15.12
C ASN A 114 1.20 5.20 14.08
N VAL A 115 1.23 3.89 14.33
CA VAL A 115 1.64 2.90 13.32
C VAL A 115 0.40 2.07 12.95
N ILE A 116 0.03 2.07 11.67
CA ILE A 116 -1.13 1.34 11.16
C ILE A 116 -0.64 0.25 10.22
N MET A 117 -0.72 -1.02 10.65
CA MET A 117 -0.46 -2.15 9.77
C MET A 117 -1.66 -2.36 8.85
N THR A 118 -1.42 -2.42 7.55
CA THR A 118 -2.44 -2.72 6.53
C THR A 118 -2.39 -4.21 6.22
N GLU A 119 -3.36 -4.94 6.74
CA GLU A 119 -3.51 -6.37 6.56
C GLU A 119 -4.39 -6.65 5.35
N TRP A 120 -3.88 -7.36 4.36
CA TRP A 120 -4.63 -7.74 3.15
C TRP A 120 -4.28 -9.16 2.70
N GLY A 121 -3.97 -10.04 3.66
CA GLY A 121 -3.50 -11.41 3.45
C GLY A 121 -4.34 -12.20 2.44
N ASN A 122 -5.67 -12.17 2.56
CA ASN A 122 -6.56 -12.89 1.63
C ASN A 122 -6.37 -12.46 0.17
N GLY A 123 -6.18 -11.16 -0.08
CA GLY A 123 -5.90 -10.65 -1.42
C GLY A 123 -4.44 -10.83 -1.86
N ALA A 124 -3.53 -11.14 -0.94
CA ALA A 124 -2.09 -11.25 -1.16
C ALA A 124 -1.58 -12.69 -1.36
N THR A 125 -2.36 -13.70 -0.98
CA THR A 125 -1.99 -15.14 -1.05
C THR A 125 -2.71 -15.93 -2.16
N THR A 126 -3.28 -15.23 -3.14
CA THR A 126 -3.93 -15.83 -4.32
C THR A 126 -2.94 -15.92 -5.49
N TRP A 127 -3.44 -16.19 -6.70
CA TRP A 127 -2.63 -16.14 -7.91
C TRP A 127 -1.98 -14.76 -8.07
N TYR A 128 -0.68 -14.72 -8.40
CA TYR A 128 0.11 -13.48 -8.40
C TYR A 128 -0.56 -12.34 -9.18
N HIS A 129 -1.07 -12.59 -10.38
CA HIS A 129 -1.75 -11.57 -11.19
C HIS A 129 -3.06 -11.08 -10.57
N GLN A 130 -3.75 -11.93 -9.80
CA GLN A 130 -4.91 -11.53 -9.02
C GLN A 130 -4.50 -10.67 -7.82
N SER A 131 -3.42 -11.02 -7.11
CA SER A 131 -2.86 -10.15 -6.06
C SER A 131 -2.40 -8.80 -6.60
N VAL A 132 -1.78 -8.76 -7.79
CA VAL A 132 -1.46 -7.53 -8.51
C VAL A 132 -2.73 -6.71 -8.77
N ALA A 133 -3.83 -7.31 -9.23
CA ALA A 133 -5.09 -6.58 -9.40
C ALA A 133 -5.63 -6.05 -8.07
N ASN A 134 -5.61 -6.87 -7.02
CA ASN A 134 -6.12 -6.55 -5.68
C ASN A 134 -5.39 -5.36 -5.04
N THR A 135 -4.11 -5.13 -5.35
CA THR A 135 -3.36 -3.95 -4.85
C THR A 135 -4.09 -2.63 -5.08
N ARG A 136 -4.86 -2.51 -6.18
CA ARG A 136 -5.63 -1.30 -6.51
C ARG A 136 -6.74 -1.03 -5.50
N VAL A 137 -7.44 -2.09 -5.08
CA VAL A 137 -8.50 -1.98 -4.06
C VAL A 137 -7.87 -1.66 -2.71
N VAL A 138 -6.80 -2.36 -2.33
CA VAL A 138 -6.11 -2.09 -1.05
C VAL A 138 -5.58 -0.66 -1.00
N GLY A 139 -5.01 -0.14 -2.09
CA GLY A 139 -4.56 1.25 -2.17
C GLY A 139 -5.71 2.25 -2.03
N ALA A 140 -6.86 1.96 -2.65
CA ALA A 140 -8.07 2.75 -2.46
C ALA A 140 -8.59 2.70 -1.02
N GLU A 141 -8.53 1.56 -0.33
CA GLU A 141 -8.91 1.44 1.09
C GLU A 141 -7.99 2.25 2.01
N VAL A 142 -6.68 2.19 1.79
CA VAL A 142 -5.70 2.99 2.55
C VAL A 142 -6.00 4.48 2.36
N ALA A 143 -6.21 4.93 1.12
CA ALA A 143 -6.57 6.32 0.84
C ALA A 143 -7.93 6.70 1.44
N PHE A 144 -8.91 5.80 1.41
CA PHE A 144 -10.23 6.02 1.99
C PHE A 144 -10.12 6.27 3.51
N LEU A 145 -9.34 5.46 4.23
CA LEU A 145 -9.10 5.67 5.65
C LEU A 145 -8.34 6.99 5.91
N ILE A 146 -7.28 7.29 5.15
CA ILE A 146 -6.53 8.55 5.31
C ILE A 146 -7.45 9.76 5.11
N ASN A 147 -8.21 9.80 4.02
CA ASN A 147 -9.15 10.89 3.73
C ASN A 147 -10.26 10.99 4.80
N PHE A 148 -10.70 9.86 5.35
CA PHE A 148 -11.62 9.85 6.49
C PHE A 148 -11.02 10.51 7.74
N LEU A 149 -9.75 10.21 8.06
CA LEU A 149 -9.03 10.80 9.20
C LEU A 149 -8.79 12.30 9.00
N ILE A 150 -8.43 12.72 7.78
CA ILE A 150 -8.28 14.14 7.43
C ILE A 150 -9.61 14.87 7.65
N LYS A 151 -10.69 14.36 7.03
CA LYS A 151 -12.01 15.02 7.05
C LYS A 151 -12.64 15.08 8.44
N ASN A 152 -12.53 14.04 9.25
CA ASN A 152 -13.31 13.91 10.48
C ASN A 152 -12.50 14.15 11.76
N PHE A 153 -11.17 14.07 11.69
CA PHE A 153 -10.27 14.21 12.84
C PHE A 153 -9.23 15.31 12.68
N ASN A 154 -9.29 16.09 11.59
CA ASN A 154 -8.34 17.15 11.25
C ASN A 154 -6.88 16.65 11.22
N ALA A 155 -6.68 15.40 10.79
CA ALA A 155 -5.34 14.91 10.50
C ALA A 155 -4.77 15.66 9.28
N ILE A 156 -3.46 15.91 9.29
CA ILE A 156 -2.78 16.65 8.22
C ILE A 156 -2.23 15.66 7.19
N ALA A 157 -2.51 15.86 5.90
CA ALA A 157 -2.11 14.94 4.82
C ALA A 157 -0.58 14.70 4.79
N GLU A 158 0.18 15.76 5.03
CA GLU A 158 1.64 15.78 5.06
C GLU A 158 2.23 15.00 6.26
N SER A 159 1.42 14.71 7.29
CA SER A 159 1.82 13.91 8.46
C SER A 159 1.73 12.40 8.25
N PHE A 160 1.16 11.97 7.12
CA PHE A 160 1.05 10.56 6.75
C PHE A 160 2.29 10.09 5.98
N ARG A 161 2.79 8.93 6.39
CA ARG A 161 3.83 8.17 5.69
C ARG A 161 3.29 6.78 5.35
N ILE A 162 3.58 6.28 4.15
CA ILE A 162 3.29 4.89 3.80
C ILE A 162 4.61 4.18 3.51
N ILE A 163 4.89 3.10 4.23
CA ILE A 163 6.03 2.22 3.99
C ILE A 163 5.48 0.93 3.37
N GLY A 164 5.79 0.71 2.10
CA GLY A 164 5.29 -0.43 1.32
C GLY A 164 6.40 -1.36 0.88
N HIS A 165 6.26 -2.66 1.12
CA HIS A 165 7.20 -3.68 0.68
C HIS A 165 6.67 -4.50 -0.50
N SER A 166 7.48 -4.73 -1.54
CA SER A 166 7.09 -5.55 -2.71
C SER A 166 5.80 -5.04 -3.37
N LEU A 167 4.72 -5.82 -3.45
CA LEU A 167 3.41 -5.34 -3.93
C LEU A 167 2.86 -4.16 -3.08
N GLY A 168 3.21 -4.10 -1.81
CA GLY A 168 2.86 -3.02 -0.88
C GLY A 168 3.41 -1.66 -1.30
N ALA A 169 4.52 -1.61 -2.04
CA ALA A 169 5.05 -0.37 -2.59
C ALA A 169 4.10 0.25 -3.63
N HIS A 170 3.47 -0.58 -4.46
CA HIS A 170 2.48 -0.13 -5.43
C HIS A 170 1.12 0.18 -4.79
N ILE A 171 0.75 -0.53 -3.72
CA ILE A 171 -0.40 -0.14 -2.87
C ILE A 171 -0.19 1.27 -2.31
N ALA A 172 1.01 1.59 -1.85
CA ALA A 172 1.36 2.93 -1.39
C ALA A 172 1.21 3.99 -2.51
N GLY A 173 1.65 3.67 -3.73
CA GLY A 173 1.45 4.54 -4.89
C GLY A 173 -0.02 4.80 -5.20
N TYR A 174 -0.84 3.74 -5.31
CA TYR A 174 -2.28 3.88 -5.51
C TYR A 174 -2.98 4.66 -4.39
N ALA A 175 -2.54 4.52 -3.14
CA ALA A 175 -3.04 5.33 -2.05
C ALA A 175 -2.66 6.81 -2.24
N GLY A 176 -1.42 7.08 -2.60
CA GLY A 176 -0.87 8.42 -2.85
C GLY A 176 -1.59 9.18 -3.95
N GLU A 177 -1.92 8.54 -5.07
CA GLU A 177 -2.73 9.13 -6.15
C GLU A 177 -4.09 9.67 -5.67
N ARG A 178 -4.63 9.09 -4.59
CA ARG A 178 -5.96 9.37 -4.04
C ARG A 178 -5.91 10.26 -2.79
N VAL A 179 -4.72 10.64 -2.33
CA VAL A 179 -4.52 11.50 -1.16
C VAL A 179 -3.68 12.72 -1.58
N ARG A 180 -4.35 13.87 -1.70
CA ARG A 180 -3.66 15.12 -2.02
C ARG A 180 -2.67 15.48 -0.92
N ASN A 181 -1.45 15.86 -1.31
CA ASN A 181 -0.34 16.22 -0.42
C ASN A 181 0.07 15.12 0.57
N LEU A 182 -0.04 13.83 0.18
CA LEU A 182 0.50 12.75 1.00
C LEU A 182 1.98 13.03 1.34
N GLY A 183 2.34 12.97 2.61
CA GLY A 183 3.66 13.39 3.09
C GLY A 183 4.82 12.59 2.51
N ARG A 184 4.82 11.26 2.68
CA ARG A 184 5.93 10.42 2.22
C ARG A 184 5.53 9.00 1.86
N ILE A 185 6.14 8.46 0.81
CA ILE A 185 6.14 7.02 0.52
C ILE A 185 7.58 6.50 0.60
N THR A 186 7.81 5.47 1.41
CA THR A 186 9.05 4.70 1.42
C THR A 186 8.78 3.32 0.84
N ALA A 187 9.44 3.01 -0.27
CA ALA A 187 9.22 1.81 -1.04
C ALA A 187 10.38 0.82 -0.85
N LEU A 188 10.08 -0.30 -0.21
CA LEU A 188 11.05 -1.36 0.09
C LEU A 188 10.94 -2.43 -0.99
N ASP A 189 11.91 -2.45 -1.89
CA ASP A 189 12.07 -3.38 -3.00
C ASP A 189 10.77 -3.57 -3.82
N PRO A 190 10.28 -2.52 -4.51
CA PRO A 190 9.02 -2.57 -5.27
C PRO A 190 8.99 -3.74 -6.26
N ALA A 191 7.84 -4.43 -6.33
CA ALA A 191 7.69 -5.58 -7.20
C ALA A 191 7.83 -5.19 -8.68
N LYS A 192 8.77 -5.81 -9.39
CA LYS A 192 8.98 -5.54 -10.82
C LYS A 192 7.88 -6.13 -11.74
N PRO A 193 7.48 -7.41 -11.60
CA PRO A 193 6.56 -8.04 -12.55
C PRO A 193 5.17 -7.37 -12.56
N SER A 194 4.61 -7.12 -13.75
CA SER A 194 3.34 -6.41 -13.97
C SER A 194 3.33 -4.91 -13.62
N PHE A 195 4.47 -4.33 -13.23
CA PHE A 195 4.59 -2.90 -12.93
C PHE A 195 5.70 -2.20 -13.72
N ASP A 196 6.79 -2.89 -14.03
CA ASP A 196 7.93 -2.30 -14.74
C ASP A 196 7.53 -1.68 -16.07
N ASN A 197 8.00 -0.46 -16.32
CA ASN A 197 7.70 0.35 -17.52
C ASN A 197 6.21 0.59 -17.82
N THR A 198 5.30 0.26 -16.89
CA THR A 198 3.88 0.61 -17.04
C THR A 198 3.67 2.12 -16.82
N GLN A 199 2.48 2.61 -17.23
CA GLN A 199 2.08 3.99 -17.02
C GLN A 199 2.21 4.41 -15.54
N PRO A 200 2.55 5.67 -15.24
CA PRO A 200 2.68 6.14 -13.85
C PRO A 200 1.49 5.78 -12.97
N ASN A 201 0.27 5.81 -13.51
CA ASN A 201 -0.95 5.49 -12.77
C ASN A 201 -1.22 3.99 -12.55
N VAL A 202 -0.29 3.13 -12.94
CA VAL A 202 -0.36 1.67 -12.79
C VAL A 202 0.68 1.17 -11.78
N ARG A 203 1.63 2.01 -11.37
CA ARG A 203 2.75 1.64 -10.50
C ARG A 203 3.03 2.73 -9.47
N LEU A 204 4.08 2.54 -8.68
CA LEU A 204 4.61 3.60 -7.84
C LEU A 204 5.29 4.63 -8.73
N ASP A 205 5.02 5.91 -8.47
CA ASP A 205 5.62 7.05 -9.14
C ASP A 205 6.02 8.15 -8.14
N HIS A 206 6.99 8.98 -8.54
CA HIS A 206 7.46 10.10 -7.72
C HIS A 206 6.41 11.18 -7.44
N ASN A 207 5.28 11.16 -8.15
CA ASN A 207 4.17 12.10 -7.93
C ASN A 207 3.16 11.63 -6.87
N ASP A 208 3.27 10.39 -6.38
CA ASP A 208 2.30 9.80 -5.46
C ASP A 208 2.39 10.38 -4.04
N ALA A 209 3.48 11.09 -3.73
CA ALA A 209 3.64 11.82 -2.46
C ALA A 209 4.52 13.06 -2.66
N LEU A 210 4.57 13.93 -1.64
CA LEU A 210 5.51 15.04 -1.59
C LEU A 210 6.95 14.55 -1.60
N PHE A 211 7.21 13.39 -1.01
CA PHE A 211 8.51 12.73 -1.06
C PHE A 211 8.38 11.22 -1.25
N VAL A 212 9.12 10.67 -2.22
CA VAL A 212 9.16 9.22 -2.49
C VAL A 212 10.61 8.75 -2.46
N ASP A 213 10.90 7.81 -1.57
CA ASP A 213 12.21 7.15 -1.47
C ASP A 213 12.10 5.65 -1.68
N VAL A 214 13.01 5.08 -2.48
CA VAL A 214 12.98 3.68 -2.89
C VAL A 214 14.28 2.99 -2.50
N ILE A 215 14.18 1.81 -1.89
CA ILE A 215 15.30 0.95 -1.50
C ILE A 215 15.21 -0.32 -2.36
N HIS A 216 16.17 -0.55 -3.25
CA HIS A 216 16.23 -1.79 -4.02
C HIS A 216 17.22 -2.78 -3.40
N THR A 217 16.77 -4.03 -3.23
CA THR A 217 17.57 -5.11 -2.63
C THR A 217 17.60 -6.39 -3.47
N ASN A 218 16.68 -6.55 -4.43
CA ASN A 218 16.62 -7.73 -5.31
C ASN A 218 16.39 -7.36 -6.79
N SER A 219 17.19 -6.44 -7.33
CA SER A 219 17.12 -6.06 -8.75
C SER A 219 18.22 -6.77 -9.57
N PRO A 220 17.91 -7.50 -10.66
CA PRO A 220 18.92 -8.23 -11.44
C PRO A 220 19.98 -7.32 -12.11
N ASN A 221 19.72 -6.01 -12.23
CA ASN A 221 20.71 -5.02 -12.67
C ASN A 221 21.71 -4.59 -11.56
N LEU A 222 21.57 -5.08 -10.31
CA LEU A 222 22.55 -4.85 -9.23
C LEU A 222 23.97 -5.32 -9.63
N LEU A 223 24.05 -6.42 -10.39
CA LEU A 223 25.33 -7.01 -10.81
C LEU A 223 26.05 -6.21 -11.91
N LYS A 224 25.36 -5.34 -12.66
CA LYS A 224 25.99 -4.50 -13.70
C LYS A 224 26.62 -3.22 -13.17
N LEU A 225 26.32 -2.82 -11.92
CA LEU A 225 26.87 -1.61 -11.31
C LEU A 225 27.97 -1.90 -10.29
N GLY A 226 28.32 -3.17 -10.04
CA GLY A 226 29.43 -3.53 -9.16
C GLY A 226 29.23 -3.16 -7.68
N ILE A 227 27.99 -2.95 -7.23
CA ILE A 227 27.69 -2.60 -5.84
C ILE A 227 26.94 -3.76 -5.19
N THR A 228 27.56 -4.42 -4.20
CA THR A 228 27.02 -5.51 -3.39
C THR A 228 26.13 -5.03 -2.23
N SER A 229 25.45 -3.88 -2.33
CA SER A 229 24.55 -3.38 -1.27
C SER A 229 23.52 -2.36 -1.77
N ILE A 230 22.37 -2.35 -1.06
CA ILE A 230 21.20 -1.44 -1.09
C ILE A 230 21.35 -0.21 -2.00
N ILE A 231 20.56 -0.12 -3.08
CA ILE A 231 20.42 1.12 -3.85
C ILE A 231 19.30 1.95 -3.23
N LEU A 232 19.67 3.05 -2.56
CA LEU A 232 18.72 4.09 -2.15
C LEU A 232 18.54 5.05 -3.33
N SER A 233 17.43 4.90 -4.06
CA SER A 233 17.02 5.89 -5.07
C SER A 233 16.21 6.99 -4.35
N LEU A 234 16.88 8.09 -4.01
CA LEU A 234 16.26 9.30 -3.46
C LEU A 234 15.84 10.20 -4.63
N LYS A 235 14.52 10.39 -4.84
CA LYS A 235 14.02 11.47 -5.69
C LYS A 235 13.45 12.58 -4.78
N ILE A 236 14.28 13.57 -4.49
CA ILE A 236 13.86 14.78 -3.75
C ILE A 236 13.20 15.74 -4.75
N LYS A 237 11.91 16.08 -4.54
CA LYS A 237 11.32 17.27 -5.17
C LYS A 237 11.89 18.50 -4.45
N ASN A 238 12.68 19.31 -5.17
CA ASN A 238 12.98 20.66 -4.71
C ASN A 238 11.67 21.45 -4.73
N LEU A 239 11.16 21.79 -3.55
CA LEU A 239 10.15 22.84 -3.40
C LEU A 239 10.86 24.16 -3.74
N LYS A 240 10.47 24.79 -4.84
CA LYS A 240 10.77 26.20 -5.09
C LYS A 240 9.79 27.06 -4.31
#